data_AF-A0A4R3X9P2-F1
#
_entry.id   AF-A0A4R3X9P2-F1
#
_cell.length_a   1.000
_cell.length_b   1.000
_cell.length_c   1.000
_cell.angle_alpha   90.00
_cell.angle_beta   90.00
_cell.angle_gamma   90.00
#
_symmetry.space_group_name_H-M   'P 1'
#
loop_
_entity.id
_entity.type
_entity.pdbx_description
1 polymer ?
#
loop_
_entity_poly.entity_id
_entity_poly.type
_entity_poly.pdbx_seq_one_letter_code
_entity_poly.pdbx_strand_id
1 'polypeptide(L)'
;MSLLKTIETYPSFAPREDKPTAERLISGNPEFKTWAQDTSHGELVRTGIWEATPGLTHSIKGETFEYCHIISGVVEITPKDGKPVIYKAGDSFVMKPGFVGVWKTIETVRKIYIVVTP
;
A
#
# COMPACT_ATOMS: atom_id res chain seq x y z
N MET A 1 -10.85 -22.16 15.88
CA MET A 1 -10.01 -20.96 15.68
C MET A 1 -10.89 -19.73 15.84
N SER A 2 -10.34 -18.61 16.29
CA SER A 2 -11.09 -17.34 16.35
C SER A 2 -11.46 -16.89 14.93
N LEU A 3 -12.72 -16.46 14.74
CA LEU A 3 -13.15 -15.76 13.52
C LEU A 3 -12.91 -14.24 13.59
N LEU A 4 -12.34 -13.78 14.70
CA LEU A 4 -11.87 -12.42 14.90
C LEU A 4 -10.35 -12.38 14.73
N LYS A 5 -9.87 -11.56 13.79
CA LYS A 5 -8.46 -11.30 13.54
C LYS A 5 -8.12 -9.84 13.85
N THR A 6 -7.21 -9.64 14.80
CA THR A 6 -6.61 -8.32 15.05
C THR A 6 -5.50 -8.06 14.03
N ILE A 7 -5.44 -6.84 13.50
CA ILE A 7 -4.33 -6.36 12.68
C ILE A 7 -3.32 -5.64 13.59
N GLU A 8 -2.13 -6.21 13.71
CA GLU A 8 -1.02 -5.61 14.44
C GLU A 8 -0.38 -4.53 13.58
N THR A 9 -0.43 -3.26 13.98
CA THR A 9 0.12 -2.16 13.18
C THR A 9 1.65 -2.11 13.19
N TYR A 10 2.27 -2.71 14.22
CA TYR A 10 3.73 -2.87 14.37
C TYR A 10 4.07 -4.33 14.70
N PRO A 11 4.01 -5.24 13.71
CA PRO A 11 4.27 -6.65 13.96
C PRO A 11 5.72 -6.90 14.36
N SER A 12 5.94 -7.85 15.27
CA SER A 12 7.28 -8.22 15.73
C SER A 12 8.00 -9.23 14.83
N PHE A 13 7.29 -9.85 13.88
CA PHE A 13 7.87 -10.80 12.93
C PHE A 13 8.51 -10.09 11.73
N ALA A 14 9.42 -10.78 11.04
CA ALA A 14 10.14 -10.21 9.90
C ALA A 14 9.19 -9.93 8.71
N PRO A 15 9.31 -8.77 8.04
CA PRO A 15 8.56 -8.50 6.81
C PRO A 15 9.12 -9.29 5.63
N ARG A 16 8.33 -9.38 4.58
CA ARG A 16 8.86 -9.54 3.22
C ARG A 16 9.40 -8.18 2.75
N GLU A 17 10.68 -8.13 2.44
CA GLU A 17 11.33 -6.94 1.88
C GLU A 17 11.28 -6.96 0.35
N ASP A 18 11.11 -5.79 -0.26
CA ASP A 18 10.98 -5.64 -1.70
C ASP A 18 11.46 -4.25 -2.16
N LYS A 19 11.61 -4.06 -3.47
CA LYS A 19 11.91 -2.77 -4.11
C LYS A 19 10.99 -2.59 -5.32
N PRO A 20 10.72 -1.35 -5.77
CA PRO A 20 10.00 -1.18 -7.03
C PRO A 20 10.79 -1.79 -8.17
N THR A 21 10.09 -2.43 -9.12
CA THR A 21 10.71 -2.86 -10.37
C THR A 21 11.19 -1.65 -11.17
N ALA A 22 12.10 -1.88 -12.12
CA ALA A 22 12.65 -0.81 -12.96
C ALA A 22 11.54 -0.05 -13.73
N GLU A 23 10.47 -0.73 -14.15
CA GLU A 23 9.35 -0.11 -14.87
C GLU A 23 8.44 0.72 -13.96
N ARG A 24 8.50 0.47 -12.64
CA ARG A 24 7.68 1.16 -11.65
C ARG A 24 8.40 2.33 -11.00
N LEU A 25 9.73 2.28 -10.92
CA LEU A 25 10.52 3.34 -10.31
C LEU A 25 10.56 4.58 -11.21
N ILE A 26 10.25 5.74 -10.64
CA ILE A 26 10.39 7.04 -11.32
C ILE A 26 11.59 7.79 -10.74
N SER A 27 11.73 7.86 -9.41
CA SER A 27 12.90 8.46 -8.76
C SER A 27 13.08 8.00 -7.30
N GLY A 28 14.31 8.17 -6.80
CA GLY A 28 14.71 7.73 -5.46
C GLY A 28 15.18 6.27 -5.42
N ASN A 29 15.26 5.72 -4.20
CA ASN A 29 15.58 4.31 -3.95
C ASN A 29 14.70 3.81 -2.80
N PRO A 30 13.36 3.77 -2.99
CA PRO A 30 12.47 3.36 -1.92
C PRO A 30 12.59 1.85 -1.67
N GLU A 31 12.45 1.49 -0.42
CA GLU A 31 12.46 0.12 0.08
C GLU A 31 11.08 -0.17 0.67
N PHE A 32 10.55 -1.35 0.35
CA PHE A 32 9.21 -1.76 0.74
C PHE A 32 9.28 -2.91 1.74
N LYS A 33 8.38 -2.88 2.73
CA LYS A 33 8.20 -3.95 3.70
C LYS A 33 6.73 -4.34 3.77
N THR A 34 6.46 -5.64 3.72
CA THR A 34 5.10 -6.18 3.82
C THR A 34 5.03 -7.21 4.94
N TRP A 35 4.13 -6.99 5.89
CA TRP A 35 3.73 -7.95 6.90
C TRP A 35 2.32 -8.43 6.59
N ALA A 36 2.20 -9.49 5.80
CA ALA A 36 0.91 -10.13 5.54
C ALA A 36 0.40 -10.76 6.85
N GLN A 37 -0.88 -10.53 7.18
CA GLN A 37 -1.44 -10.99 8.45
C GLN A 37 -2.65 -11.89 8.31
N ASP A 38 -3.40 -11.78 7.22
CA ASP A 38 -4.56 -12.62 6.97
C ASP A 38 -4.93 -12.72 5.49
N THR A 39 -5.65 -13.79 5.16
CA THR A 39 -6.12 -14.09 3.82
C THR A 39 -7.47 -14.81 3.87
N SER A 40 -8.32 -14.60 2.86
CA SER A 40 -9.65 -15.21 2.79
C SER A 40 -10.10 -15.43 1.35
N HIS A 41 -11.14 -16.25 1.16
CA HIS A 41 -11.75 -16.55 -0.14
C HIS A 41 -10.73 -17.08 -1.17
N GLY A 42 -9.89 -18.04 -0.77
CA GLY A 42 -8.87 -18.60 -1.66
C GLY A 42 -7.82 -17.57 -2.08
N GLU A 43 -7.38 -16.71 -1.14
CA GLU A 43 -6.41 -15.63 -1.35
C GLU A 43 -6.87 -14.44 -2.18
N LEU A 44 -8.14 -14.44 -2.60
CA LEU A 44 -8.79 -13.30 -3.23
C LEU A 44 -8.69 -12.04 -2.36
N VAL A 45 -8.89 -12.18 -1.04
CA VAL A 45 -8.83 -11.07 -0.08
C VAL A 45 -7.59 -11.21 0.79
N ARG A 46 -6.73 -10.19 0.82
CA ARG A 46 -5.49 -10.17 1.59
C ARG A 46 -5.37 -8.89 2.39
N THR A 47 -4.92 -8.99 3.64
CA THR A 47 -4.70 -7.82 4.49
C THR A 47 -3.44 -7.95 5.35
N GLY A 48 -2.91 -6.81 5.77
CA GLY A 48 -1.70 -6.72 6.56
C GLY A 48 -1.19 -5.29 6.63
N ILE A 49 0.10 -5.16 6.97
CA ILE A 49 0.81 -3.88 7.02
C ILE A 49 1.76 -3.78 5.85
N TRP A 50 1.80 -2.60 5.24
CA TRP A 50 2.79 -2.23 4.25
C TRP A 50 3.51 -0.95 4.68
N GLU A 51 4.80 -0.89 4.44
CA GLU A 51 5.65 0.27 4.70
C GLU A 51 6.53 0.57 3.48
N ALA A 52 6.79 1.85 3.24
CA ALA A 52 7.75 2.30 2.25
C ALA A 52 8.54 3.52 2.69
N THR A 53 9.83 3.54 2.36
CA THR A 53 10.69 4.72 2.49
C THR A 53 10.47 5.72 1.34
N PRO A 54 10.96 6.97 1.45
CA PRO A 54 10.73 8.01 0.43
C PRO A 54 11.18 7.64 -0.99
N GLY A 55 10.37 8.02 -1.96
CA GLY A 55 10.58 7.73 -3.38
C GLY A 55 9.33 7.97 -4.22
N LEU A 56 9.46 7.85 -5.54
CA LEU A 56 8.40 8.09 -6.50
C LEU A 56 8.22 6.88 -7.42
N THR A 57 7.00 6.36 -7.50
CA THR A 57 6.71 5.15 -8.30
C THR A 57 5.40 5.26 -9.07
N HIS A 58 5.28 4.53 -10.18
CA HIS A 58 4.03 4.32 -10.89
C HIS A 58 3.13 3.34 -10.10
N SER A 59 1.92 3.79 -9.77
CA SER A 59 0.88 2.92 -9.22
C SER A 59 -0.10 2.55 -10.33
N ILE A 60 -0.24 1.24 -10.57
CA ILE A 60 -1.07 0.64 -11.63
C ILE A 60 -1.74 -0.55 -10.97
N LYS A 61 -3.06 -0.51 -10.83
CA LYS A 61 -3.82 -1.53 -10.10
C LYS A 61 -4.31 -2.68 -10.98
N GLY A 62 -4.43 -2.50 -12.30
CA GLY A 62 -5.01 -3.54 -13.15
C GLY A 62 -6.40 -3.91 -12.62
N GLU A 63 -6.63 -5.18 -12.31
CA GLU A 63 -7.91 -5.66 -11.75
C GLU A 63 -7.99 -5.58 -10.22
N THR A 64 -6.91 -5.12 -9.57
CA THR A 64 -6.84 -5.06 -8.11
C THR A 64 -7.62 -3.89 -7.54
N PHE A 65 -8.46 -4.16 -6.54
CA PHE A 65 -8.97 -3.18 -5.61
C PHE A 65 -8.02 -3.10 -4.40
N GLU A 66 -7.67 -1.90 -3.96
CA GLU A 66 -6.84 -1.70 -2.77
C GLU A 66 -7.40 -0.59 -1.88
N TYR A 67 -7.84 -0.95 -0.69
CA TYR A 67 -8.10 -0.01 0.40
C TYR A 67 -6.82 0.22 1.21
N CYS A 68 -6.60 1.48 1.59
CA CYS A 68 -5.48 1.92 2.42
C CYS A 68 -5.99 2.71 3.63
N HIS A 69 -5.41 2.46 4.79
CA HIS A 69 -5.51 3.34 5.96
C HIS A 69 -4.10 3.70 6.45
N ILE A 70 -3.77 4.99 6.47
CA ILE A 70 -2.43 5.47 6.82
C ILE A 70 -2.29 5.49 8.34
N ILE A 71 -1.29 4.77 8.86
CA ILE A 71 -0.94 4.72 10.28
C ILE A 71 0.06 5.85 10.61
N SER A 72 1.07 6.03 9.76
CA SER A 72 2.09 7.07 9.92
C SER A 72 2.69 7.48 8.58
N GLY A 73 3.35 8.64 8.55
CA GLY A 73 3.99 9.21 7.37
C GLY A 73 3.02 9.97 6.46
N VAL A 74 3.53 10.33 5.29
CA VAL A 74 2.84 11.21 4.33
C VAL A 74 3.09 10.73 2.91
N VAL A 75 2.02 10.62 2.13
CA VAL A 75 2.07 10.30 0.70
C VAL A 75 1.27 11.30 -0.12
N GLU A 76 1.71 11.50 -1.35
CA GLU A 76 0.96 12.20 -2.39
C GLU A 76 0.62 11.21 -3.50
N ILE A 77 -0.67 11.09 -3.82
CA ILE A 77 -1.16 10.22 -4.90
C ILE A 77 -1.73 11.11 -6.01
N THR A 78 -1.20 10.94 -7.22
CA THR A 78 -1.62 11.70 -8.40
C THR A 78 -2.16 10.73 -9.45
N PRO A 79 -3.48 10.68 -9.68
CA PRO A 79 -4.06 9.92 -10.79
C PRO A 79 -3.56 10.46 -12.14
N LYS A 80 -3.47 9.62 -13.17
CA LYS A 80 -2.94 9.98 -14.51
C LYS A 80 -3.54 11.28 -15.09
N ASP A 81 -4.83 11.51 -14.87
CA ASP A 81 -5.57 12.68 -15.37
C ASP A 81 -6.24 13.45 -14.20
N GLY A 82 -5.67 13.34 -13.00
CA GLY A 82 -6.21 13.89 -11.77
C GLY A 82 -5.29 14.90 -11.10
N LYS A 83 -5.80 15.54 -10.04
CA LYS A 83 -4.99 16.39 -9.16
C LYS A 83 -4.31 15.53 -8.09
N PRO A 84 -3.13 15.93 -7.60
CA PRO A 84 -2.50 15.29 -6.45
C PRO A 84 -3.40 15.37 -5.22
N VAL A 85 -3.42 14.31 -4.42
CA VAL A 85 -4.09 14.24 -3.12
C VAL A 85 -3.09 13.78 -2.07
N ILE A 86 -3.00 14.51 -0.96
CA ILE A 86 -2.15 14.19 0.17
C ILE A 86 -2.92 13.34 1.17
N TYR A 87 -2.29 12.26 1.63
CA TYR A 87 -2.78 11.42 2.73
C TYR A 87 -1.72 11.30 3.82
N LYS A 88 -2.16 11.42 5.07
CA LYS A 88 -1.35 11.33 6.29
C LYS A 88 -2.02 10.43 7.33
N ALA A 89 -1.39 10.25 8.49
CA ALA A 89 -1.91 9.45 9.58
C ALA A 89 -3.39 9.72 9.89
N GLY A 90 -4.20 8.66 9.93
CA GLY A 90 -5.65 8.71 10.12
C GLY A 90 -6.47 8.72 8.83
N ASP A 91 -5.88 9.09 7.69
CA ASP A 91 -6.60 9.14 6.42
C ASP A 91 -6.78 7.75 5.81
N SER A 92 -7.86 7.59 5.04
CA SER A 92 -8.18 6.38 4.30
C SER A 92 -8.57 6.69 2.87
N PHE A 93 -8.20 5.78 1.96
CA PHE A 93 -8.57 5.89 0.55
C PHE A 93 -8.60 4.53 -0.14
N VAL A 94 -9.15 4.54 -1.35
CA VAL A 94 -9.26 3.36 -2.20
C VAL A 94 -8.65 3.67 -3.57
N MET A 95 -7.79 2.76 -4.05
CA MET A 95 -7.43 2.67 -5.46
C MET A 95 -8.25 1.55 -6.08
N LYS A 96 -9.16 1.91 -6.99
CA LYS A 96 -10.06 0.95 -7.67
C LYS A 96 -9.32 0.18 -8.77
N PRO A 97 -9.89 -0.96 -9.23
CA PRO A 97 -9.48 -1.56 -10.49
C PRO A 97 -9.44 -0.51 -11.62
N GLY A 98 -8.41 -0.57 -12.46
CA GLY A 98 -8.13 0.39 -13.51
C GLY A 98 -7.36 1.64 -13.06
N PHE A 99 -7.09 1.83 -11.76
CA PHE A 99 -6.30 2.97 -11.31
C PHE A 99 -4.90 2.97 -11.93
N VAL A 100 -4.54 4.12 -12.51
CA VAL A 100 -3.19 4.44 -13.00
C VAL A 100 -2.82 5.82 -12.49
N GLY A 101 -1.62 5.96 -11.94
CA GLY A 101 -1.12 7.22 -11.44
C GLY A 101 0.29 7.10 -10.88
N VAL A 102 0.68 8.08 -10.07
CA VAL A 102 1.97 8.15 -9.39
C VAL A 102 1.74 8.15 -7.88
N TRP A 103 2.56 7.37 -7.18
CA TRP A 103 2.64 7.32 -5.72
C TRP A 103 3.96 7.94 -5.29
N LYS A 104 3.90 9.08 -4.60
CA LYS A 104 5.05 9.74 -3.99
C LYS A 104 5.02 9.52 -2.49
N THR A 105 6.00 8.78 -1.98
CA THR A 105 6.25 8.70 -0.54
C THR A 105 7.12 9.88 -0.14
N ILE A 106 6.55 10.81 0.63
CA ILE A 106 7.23 12.04 1.08
C ILE A 106 7.98 11.76 2.37
N GLU A 107 7.31 11.12 3.33
CA GLU A 107 7.87 10.60 4.57
C GLU A 107 7.62 9.09 4.61
N THR A 108 8.48 8.33 5.30
CA THR A 108 8.29 6.88 5.45
C THR A 108 6.86 6.58 5.89
N VAL A 109 6.11 5.92 5.01
CA VAL A 109 4.68 5.70 5.19
C VAL A 109 4.45 4.28 5.67
N ARG A 110 3.55 4.11 6.63
CA ARG A 110 3.04 2.82 7.07
C ARG A 110 1.53 2.81 6.95
N LYS A 111 0.98 1.74 6.37
CA LYS A 111 -0.47 1.61 6.14
C LYS A 111 -0.98 0.21 6.43
N ILE A 112 -2.25 0.13 6.81
CA ILE A 112 -3.04 -1.09 6.66
C ILE A 112 -3.47 -1.14 5.19
N TYR A 113 -3.32 -2.31 4.55
CA TYR A 113 -3.88 -2.56 3.23
C TYR A 113 -4.97 -3.63 3.31
N ILE A 114 -5.99 -3.49 2.45
CA ILE A 114 -6.86 -4.59 2.06
C ILE A 114 -6.84 -4.65 0.54
N VAL A 115 -6.37 -5.78 0.01
CA VAL A 115 -6.27 -6.02 -1.43
C VAL A 115 -7.28 -7.09 -1.81
N VAL A 116 -8.04 -6.81 -2.87
CA VAL A 116 -8.91 -7.79 -3.54
C VAL A 116 -8.46 -7.89 -5.00
N THR A 117 -7.97 -9.06 -5.40
CA THR A 117 -7.48 -9.31 -6.77
C THR A 117 -8.14 -10.58 -7.29
N PRO A 118 -8.98 -10.49 -8.35
CA PRO A 118 -9.59 -11.65 -9.00
C PRO A 118 -8.61 -12.72 -9.48
#